data_AF-A0A7C7UBH6-F1
#
_entry.id   AF-A0A7C7UBH6-F1
#
_cell.length_a   1.000
_cell.length_b   1.000
_cell.length_c   1.000
_cell.angle_alpha   90.00
_cell.angle_beta   90.00
_cell.angle_gamma   90.00
#
_symmetry.space_group_name_H-M   'P 1'
#
loop_
_entity.id
_entity.type
_entity.pdbx_description
1 polymer ?
#
loop_
_entity_poly.entity_id
_entity_poly.type
_entity_poly.pdbx_seq_one_letter_code
_entity_poly.pdbx_strand_id
1 'polypeptide(L)'
;MSGDANQTARPHQLSPSAWNRYETCPRMYWLSRQGLPRKAGMAASIGTAVHASLEDLLNMDISAKNDNDSGWLKEEGEIILRARWEEEKALFFATPRHPKWKEDKWSEALRQQKGGIILLLDHIGVRGLPHERVTAALWRKIQSLVIAVEGELKTSDGRLMGRLDLLLAAVDDEGKLSGWVVADFKTGRTPEGALKSEVNRQLLMYRDILLANNPNAPPVIAEGWYTKTSAKWEAKGDSVLEQAFDAWHKTQPTPLPMAPQIGEESCGGFCDWKAWCPHWWKWRSDNGTLHKGDFADAVILLHDIDLESGAAAIELCEPLDESGRVMPSGIRNSAKFDGRGLDALKELLDTGHQGPIFIGSVMTQGRAWRIGHWCDVLPWNPMPDGVEHHREY
;
A
#
# COMPACT_ATOMS: atom_id res chain seq x y z
N MET A 1 32.52 23.40 -21.16
CA MET A 1 31.38 22.85 -21.91
C MET A 1 31.45 21.34 -21.79
N SER A 2 30.68 20.78 -20.86
CA SER A 2 30.66 19.34 -20.58
C SER A 2 29.18 18.95 -20.47
N GLY A 3 28.80 18.00 -21.31
CA GLY A 3 27.43 17.70 -21.72
C GLY A 3 26.44 17.53 -20.57
N ASP A 4 25.34 18.28 -20.68
CA ASP A 4 24.05 17.88 -20.14
C ASP A 4 23.69 16.54 -20.77
N ALA A 5 23.87 15.48 -19.98
CA ALA A 5 23.18 14.23 -20.22
C ALA A 5 21.70 14.53 -20.04
N ASN A 6 21.03 14.85 -21.15
CA ASN A 6 19.58 14.90 -21.26
C ASN A 6 19.04 13.54 -20.76
N GLN A 7 18.70 13.46 -19.46
CA GLN A 7 17.99 12.32 -18.91
C GLN A 7 16.63 12.31 -19.60
N THR A 8 16.51 11.52 -20.66
CA THR A 8 15.23 11.32 -21.34
C THR A 8 14.23 10.85 -20.29
N ALA A 9 13.21 11.67 -20.03
CA ALA A 9 12.16 11.36 -19.07
C ALA A 9 11.61 9.97 -19.36
N ARG A 10 11.56 9.10 -18.34
CA ARG A 10 11.02 7.75 -18.50
C ARG A 10 9.60 7.87 -19.05
N PRO A 11 9.24 7.10 -20.11
CA PRO A 11 7.90 7.16 -20.68
C PRO A 11 6.85 6.85 -19.61
N HIS A 12 5.71 7.53 -19.66
CA HIS A 12 4.63 7.35 -18.68
C HIS A 12 4.06 5.93 -18.74
N GLN A 13 4.00 5.27 -17.58
CA GLN A 13 3.43 3.93 -17.43
C GLN A 13 2.36 3.93 -16.34
N LEU A 14 1.27 3.21 -16.58
CA LEU A 14 0.19 3.03 -15.62
C LEU A 14 0.24 1.62 -15.03
N SER A 15 0.31 1.54 -13.70
CA SER A 15 0.18 0.30 -12.93
C SER A 15 -1.21 0.17 -12.31
N PRO A 16 -1.67 -1.04 -11.93
CA PRO A 16 -2.97 -1.21 -11.27
C PRO A 16 -3.15 -0.35 -10.02
N SER A 17 -2.12 -0.26 -9.16
CA SER A 17 -2.19 0.55 -7.94
C SER A 17 -2.31 2.05 -8.26
N ALA A 18 -1.68 2.49 -9.34
CA ALA A 18 -1.76 3.87 -9.81
C ALA A 18 -3.14 4.16 -10.43
N TRP A 19 -3.68 3.21 -11.19
CA TRP A 19 -5.04 3.31 -11.72
C TRP A 19 -6.08 3.33 -10.61
N ASN A 20 -6.01 2.40 -9.65
CA ASN A 20 -6.90 2.38 -8.49
C ASN A 20 -6.88 3.71 -7.73
N ARG A 21 -5.71 4.34 -7.57
CA ARG A 21 -5.60 5.66 -6.94
C ARG A 21 -6.29 6.75 -7.74
N TYR A 22 -6.17 6.73 -9.07
CA TYR A 22 -6.86 7.67 -9.94
C TYR A 22 -8.38 7.53 -9.85
N GLU A 23 -8.88 6.30 -9.85
CA GLU A 23 -10.32 5.99 -9.70
C GLU A 23 -10.87 6.41 -8.34
N THR A 24 -10.07 6.33 -7.27
CA THR A 24 -10.47 6.87 -5.95
C THR A 24 -10.56 8.39 -6.00
N CYS A 25 -9.52 9.07 -6.53
CA CYS A 25 -9.50 10.51 -6.69
C CYS A 25 -8.35 10.96 -7.61
N PRO A 26 -8.62 11.65 -8.73
CA PRO A 26 -7.55 12.13 -9.63
C PRO A 26 -6.55 13.07 -8.93
N ARG A 27 -7.02 13.93 -8.00
CA ARG A 27 -6.14 14.76 -7.15
C ARG A 27 -5.20 13.91 -6.29
N MET A 28 -5.69 12.82 -5.71
CA MET A 28 -4.88 11.87 -4.92
C MET A 28 -3.81 11.20 -5.80
N TYR A 29 -4.17 10.79 -7.02
CA TYR A 29 -3.22 10.29 -8.00
C TYR A 29 -2.13 11.32 -8.29
N TRP A 30 -2.53 12.55 -8.62
CA TRP A 30 -1.59 13.64 -8.91
C TRP A 30 -0.66 13.91 -7.74
N LEU A 31 -1.17 14.03 -6.50
CA LEU A 31 -0.37 14.28 -5.29
C LEU A 31 0.67 13.17 -5.07
N SER A 32 0.31 11.91 -5.35
CA SER A 32 1.23 10.77 -5.26
C SER A 32 2.44 10.84 -6.21
N ARG A 33 2.36 11.71 -7.22
CA ARG A 33 3.39 11.94 -8.25
C ARG A 33 4.18 13.23 -8.03
N GLN A 34 3.91 14.01 -6.97
CA GLN A 34 4.62 15.26 -6.72
C GLN A 34 5.87 15.12 -5.85
N GLY A 35 6.14 13.93 -5.28
CA GLY A 35 7.37 13.70 -4.48
C GLY A 35 7.19 14.04 -3.02
N LEU A 36 5.94 14.26 -2.64
CA LEU A 36 5.52 14.41 -1.26
C LEU A 36 5.88 13.14 -0.45
N PRO A 37 6.29 13.29 0.82
CA PRO A 37 6.74 12.18 1.64
C PRO A 37 5.62 11.15 1.83
N ARG A 38 5.92 9.90 1.48
CA ARG A 38 5.01 8.77 1.65
C ARG A 38 5.06 8.26 3.08
N LYS A 39 3.92 7.78 3.57
CA LYS A 39 3.82 7.14 4.88
C LYS A 39 4.18 5.66 4.76
N ALA A 40 5.16 5.20 5.52
CA ALA A 40 5.32 3.77 5.78
C ALA A 40 4.20 3.29 6.70
N GLY A 41 3.66 2.09 6.45
CA GLY A 41 2.51 1.57 7.18
C GLY A 41 2.74 0.14 7.63
N MET A 42 2.51 -0.15 8.91
CA MET A 42 2.77 -1.48 9.47
C MET A 42 2.06 -2.61 8.70
N ALA A 43 0.81 -2.40 8.27
CA ALA A 43 0.08 -3.41 7.51
C ALA A 43 0.70 -3.67 6.13
N ALA A 44 1.18 -2.62 5.45
CA ALA A 44 1.86 -2.75 4.17
C ALA A 44 3.20 -3.47 4.33
N SER A 45 3.98 -3.10 5.35
CA SER A 45 5.26 -3.74 5.68
C SER A 45 5.12 -5.23 6.02
N ILE A 46 4.11 -5.62 6.81
CA ILE A 46 3.82 -7.05 7.04
C ILE A 46 3.52 -7.74 5.70
N GLY A 47 2.74 -7.08 4.83
CA GLY A 47 2.45 -7.56 3.49
C GLY A 47 3.72 -7.85 2.69
N THR A 48 4.58 -6.84 2.55
CA THR A 48 5.84 -6.95 1.82
C THR A 48 6.72 -8.09 2.35
N ALA A 49 6.93 -8.16 3.67
CA ALA A 49 7.78 -9.19 4.26
C ALA A 49 7.20 -10.61 4.05
N VAL A 50 5.88 -10.77 4.15
CA VAL A 50 5.21 -12.05 3.91
C VAL A 50 5.29 -12.46 2.44
N HIS A 51 5.02 -11.56 1.49
CA HIS A 51 5.10 -11.86 0.06
C HIS A 51 6.52 -12.27 -0.32
N ALA A 52 7.51 -11.42 0.01
CA ALA A 52 8.92 -11.70 -0.27
C ALA A 52 9.37 -13.04 0.34
N SER A 53 8.91 -13.37 1.56
CA SER A 53 9.27 -14.66 2.17
C SER A 53 8.67 -15.87 1.45
N LEU A 54 7.45 -15.74 0.88
CA LEU A 54 6.82 -16.82 0.12
C LEU A 54 7.49 -16.98 -1.25
N GLU A 55 7.85 -15.87 -1.87
CA GLU A 55 8.57 -15.80 -3.14
C GLU A 55 9.97 -16.42 -3.01
N ASP A 56 10.71 -16.09 -1.94
CA ASP A 56 12.00 -16.70 -1.61
C ASP A 56 11.90 -18.20 -1.39
N LEU A 57 10.88 -18.66 -0.65
CA LEU A 57 10.64 -20.07 -0.43
C LEU A 57 10.41 -20.83 -1.74
N LEU A 58 9.68 -20.21 -2.69
CA LEU A 58 9.44 -20.80 -4.00
C LEU A 58 10.71 -20.83 -4.87
N ASN A 59 11.60 -19.85 -4.71
CA ASN A 59 12.87 -19.78 -5.43
C ASN A 59 14.03 -20.54 -4.75
N MET A 60 13.82 -21.05 -3.53
CA MET A 60 14.86 -21.74 -2.76
C MET A 60 15.35 -23.01 -3.47
N ASP A 61 16.68 -23.17 -3.53
CA ASP A 61 17.27 -24.44 -3.96
C ASP A 61 17.15 -25.49 -2.84
N ILE A 62 16.41 -26.56 -3.15
CA ILE A 62 16.24 -27.71 -2.27
C ILE A 62 16.84 -28.99 -2.85
N SER A 63 17.73 -28.89 -3.85
CA SER A 63 18.38 -30.03 -4.52
C SER A 63 19.09 -30.98 -3.54
N ALA A 64 19.62 -30.46 -2.43
CA ALA A 64 20.30 -31.25 -1.39
C ALA A 64 19.35 -32.05 -0.46
N LYS A 65 18.04 -31.78 -0.48
CA LYS A 65 17.07 -32.44 0.42
C LYS A 65 16.54 -33.73 -0.22
N ASN A 66 16.46 -34.85 0.49
CA ASN A 66 15.85 -36.07 -0.06
C ASN A 66 14.32 -35.91 -0.15
N ASP A 67 13.69 -36.64 -1.07
CA ASP A 67 12.23 -36.56 -1.31
C ASP A 67 11.38 -36.74 -0.05
N ASN A 68 11.83 -37.59 0.88
CA ASN A 68 11.13 -37.90 2.12
C ASN A 68 11.45 -36.94 3.28
N ASP A 69 12.38 -36.00 3.10
CA ASP A 69 12.76 -35.06 4.16
C ASP A 69 11.58 -34.13 4.47
N SER A 70 11.17 -34.12 5.74
CA SER A 70 10.09 -33.27 6.27
C SER A 70 10.61 -32.41 7.43
N GLY A 71 9.79 -31.49 7.93
CA GLY A 71 10.13 -30.61 9.05
C GLY A 71 10.97 -29.39 8.67
N TRP A 72 11.75 -29.49 7.59
CA TRP A 72 12.64 -28.43 7.11
C TRP A 72 11.90 -27.13 6.76
N LEU A 73 10.74 -27.20 6.10
CA LEU A 73 10.03 -26.02 5.58
C LEU A 73 9.62 -25.04 6.68
N LYS A 74 9.33 -25.55 7.87
CA LYS A 74 8.96 -24.72 9.02
C LYS A 74 10.13 -23.86 9.49
N GLU A 75 11.28 -24.48 9.67
CA GLU A 75 12.50 -23.82 10.17
C GLU A 75 13.03 -22.84 9.12
N GLU A 76 13.18 -23.29 7.88
CA GLU A 76 13.67 -22.46 6.77
C GLU A 76 12.71 -21.29 6.48
N GLY A 77 11.40 -21.54 6.52
CA GLY A 77 10.38 -20.51 6.34
C GLY A 77 10.46 -19.41 7.40
N GLU A 78 10.67 -19.77 8.67
CA GLU A 78 10.85 -18.79 9.75
C GLU A 78 12.14 -17.99 9.60
N ILE A 79 13.25 -18.63 9.20
CA ILE A 79 14.54 -17.98 8.95
C ILE A 79 14.40 -16.95 7.82
N ILE A 80 13.81 -17.35 6.69
CA ILE A 80 13.59 -16.47 5.53
C ILE A 80 12.66 -15.31 5.90
N LEU A 81 11.53 -15.58 6.58
CA LEU A 81 10.63 -14.51 7.00
C LEU A 81 11.31 -13.56 7.98
N ARG A 82 12.18 -14.06 8.86
CA ARG A 82 12.93 -13.22 9.80
C ARG A 82 13.86 -12.27 9.06
N ALA A 83 14.57 -12.76 8.05
CA ALA A 83 15.43 -11.92 7.22
C ALA A 83 14.63 -10.81 6.54
N ARG A 84 13.51 -11.16 5.87
CA ARG A 84 12.63 -10.17 5.22
C ARG A 84 11.97 -9.20 6.19
N TRP A 85 11.66 -9.63 7.41
CA TRP A 85 11.13 -8.77 8.46
C TRP A 85 12.13 -7.69 8.89
N GLU A 86 13.39 -8.06 9.13
CA GLU A 86 14.42 -7.09 9.52
C GLU A 86 14.81 -6.17 8.35
N GLU A 87 14.83 -6.67 7.12
CA GLU A 87 15.02 -5.84 5.91
C GLU A 87 13.91 -4.78 5.78
N GLU A 88 12.65 -5.20 5.85
CA GLU A 88 11.50 -4.30 5.75
C GLU A 88 11.47 -3.32 6.93
N LYS A 89 11.84 -3.75 8.14
CA LYS A 89 11.95 -2.87 9.31
C LYS A 89 12.99 -1.77 9.10
N ALA A 90 14.14 -2.10 8.50
CA ALA A 90 15.15 -1.10 8.17
C ALA A 90 14.61 -0.07 7.16
N LEU A 91 13.92 -0.53 6.10
CA LEU A 91 13.27 0.36 5.12
C LEU A 91 12.16 1.22 5.74
N PHE A 92 11.39 0.66 6.67
CA PHE A 92 10.34 1.35 7.39
C PHE A 92 10.91 2.52 8.21
N PHE A 93 12.02 2.32 8.93
CA PHE A 93 12.69 3.40 9.67
C PHE A 93 13.45 4.38 8.79
N ALA A 94 13.92 3.95 7.60
CA ALA A 94 14.52 4.85 6.63
C ALA A 94 13.48 5.76 5.94
N THR A 95 12.20 5.38 5.95
CA THR A 95 11.12 6.19 5.38
C THR A 95 10.76 7.33 6.34
N PRO A 96 10.95 8.62 6.01
CA PRO A 96 10.84 9.73 6.97
C PRO A 96 9.51 9.78 7.74
N ARG A 97 8.40 9.53 7.02
CA ARG A 97 7.06 9.49 7.59
C ARG A 97 6.69 8.05 7.91
N HIS A 98 6.81 7.67 9.17
CA HIS A 98 6.48 6.32 9.63
C HIS A 98 5.89 6.38 11.05
N PRO A 99 4.96 5.49 11.42
CA PRO A 99 4.56 5.31 12.80
C PRO A 99 5.59 4.45 13.56
N LYS A 100 5.27 4.01 14.78
CA LYS A 100 6.08 3.02 15.49
C LYS A 100 6.03 1.64 14.82
N TRP A 101 7.18 0.99 14.69
CA TRP A 101 7.28 -0.44 14.34
C TRP A 101 6.73 -1.33 15.48
N LYS A 102 5.91 -2.31 15.13
CA LYS A 102 5.19 -3.15 16.09
C LYS A 102 5.76 -4.59 16.08
N GLU A 103 6.72 -4.86 16.95
CA GLU A 103 7.32 -6.22 17.03
C GLU A 103 6.32 -7.30 17.44
N ASP A 104 5.26 -6.94 18.18
CA ASP A 104 4.16 -7.85 18.52
C ASP A 104 3.44 -8.42 17.28
N LYS A 105 3.57 -7.75 16.13
CA LYS A 105 3.02 -8.19 14.85
C LYS A 105 3.84 -9.26 14.14
N TRP A 106 5.01 -9.63 14.65
CA TRP A 106 5.78 -10.78 14.15
C TRP A 106 4.94 -12.06 14.09
N SER A 107 4.15 -12.33 15.15
CA SER A 107 3.25 -13.48 15.21
C SER A 107 2.18 -13.47 14.10
N GLU A 108 1.74 -12.28 13.69
CA GLU A 108 0.80 -12.11 12.59
C GLU A 108 1.46 -12.42 11.25
N ALA A 109 2.71 -11.97 11.03
CA ALA A 109 3.48 -12.29 9.83
C ALA A 109 3.69 -13.81 9.68
N LEU A 110 4.11 -14.50 10.76
CA LEU A 110 4.26 -15.96 10.77
C LEU A 110 2.97 -16.68 10.38
N ARG A 111 1.83 -16.27 10.95
CA ARG A 111 0.53 -16.87 10.63
C ARG A 111 0.17 -16.66 9.16
N GLN A 112 0.49 -15.50 8.60
CA GLN A 112 0.19 -15.20 7.20
C GLN A 112 1.11 -15.93 6.23
N GLN A 113 2.42 -16.01 6.49
CA GLN A 113 3.32 -16.88 5.70
C GLN A 113 2.81 -18.33 5.73
N LYS A 114 2.38 -18.80 6.90
CA LYS A 114 1.77 -20.12 7.01
C LYS A 114 0.52 -20.29 6.13
N GLY A 115 -0.36 -19.30 6.11
CA GLY A 115 -1.52 -19.33 5.21
C GLY A 115 -1.16 -19.30 3.73
N GLY A 116 -0.09 -18.58 3.34
CA GLY A 116 0.45 -18.61 1.97
C GLY A 116 0.94 -20.01 1.56
N ILE A 117 1.67 -20.69 2.43
CA ILE A 117 2.11 -22.08 2.20
C ILE A 117 0.92 -23.04 2.10
N ILE A 118 -0.12 -22.86 2.94
CA ILE A 118 -1.37 -23.65 2.84
C ILE A 118 -2.03 -23.45 1.47
N LEU A 119 -2.08 -22.23 0.96
CA LEU A 119 -2.66 -21.93 -0.36
C LEU A 119 -1.87 -22.57 -1.51
N LEU A 120 -0.54 -22.59 -1.41
CA LEU A 120 0.35 -23.29 -2.34
C LEU A 120 0.16 -24.81 -2.32
N LEU A 121 -0.01 -25.40 -1.13
CA LEU A 121 -0.33 -26.84 -0.98
C LEU A 121 -1.72 -27.16 -1.54
N ASP A 122 -2.71 -26.32 -1.27
CA ASP A 122 -4.06 -26.46 -1.80
C ASP A 122 -4.07 -26.40 -3.34
N HIS A 123 -3.18 -25.61 -3.96
CA HIS A 123 -3.02 -25.55 -5.42
C HIS A 123 -2.67 -26.90 -6.04
N ILE A 124 -1.96 -27.77 -5.31
CA ILE A 124 -1.62 -29.13 -5.77
C ILE A 124 -2.55 -30.21 -5.21
N GLY A 125 -3.70 -29.81 -4.65
CA GLY A 125 -4.72 -30.70 -4.08
C GLY A 125 -4.42 -31.18 -2.65
N VAL A 126 -3.39 -30.65 -1.99
CA VAL A 126 -2.99 -31.07 -0.64
C VAL A 126 -3.64 -30.16 0.41
N ARG A 127 -4.67 -30.67 1.09
CA ARG A 127 -5.41 -29.94 2.13
C ARG A 127 -5.15 -30.51 3.52
N GLY A 128 -5.08 -29.63 4.52
CA GLY A 128 -4.98 -30.02 5.93
C GLY A 128 -3.66 -30.67 6.35
N LEU A 129 -2.64 -30.69 5.49
CA LEU A 129 -1.33 -31.21 5.82
C LEU A 129 -0.62 -30.25 6.79
N PRO A 130 -0.16 -30.72 7.98
CA PRO A 130 0.66 -29.90 8.86
C PRO A 130 1.98 -29.49 8.19
N HIS A 131 2.45 -28.28 8.46
CA HIS A 131 3.69 -27.74 7.89
C HIS A 131 4.92 -28.62 8.15
N GLU A 132 4.98 -29.22 9.34
CA GLU A 132 6.05 -30.11 9.75
C GLU A 132 6.11 -31.39 8.91
N ARG A 133 5.02 -31.73 8.21
CA ARG A 133 4.89 -32.94 7.38
C ARG A 133 5.03 -32.66 5.88
N VAL A 134 5.24 -31.40 5.48
CA VAL A 134 5.51 -31.07 4.08
C VAL A 134 6.88 -31.64 3.71
N THR A 135 6.90 -32.55 2.74
CA THR A 135 8.13 -33.20 2.29
C THR A 135 8.81 -32.39 1.18
N ALA A 136 10.10 -32.60 0.96
CA ALA A 136 10.81 -31.99 -0.16
C ALA A 136 10.17 -32.35 -1.51
N ALA A 137 9.69 -33.59 -1.69
CA ALA A 137 8.99 -34.00 -2.92
C ALA A 137 7.71 -33.19 -3.18
N LEU A 138 6.91 -32.92 -2.13
CA LEU A 138 5.71 -32.09 -2.27
C LEU A 138 6.06 -30.64 -2.63
N TRP A 139 7.12 -30.08 -2.03
CA TRP A 139 7.57 -28.74 -2.37
C TRP A 139 8.10 -28.65 -3.81
N ARG A 140 8.87 -29.65 -4.26
CA ARG A 140 9.30 -29.75 -5.67
C ARG A 140 8.13 -29.77 -6.63
N LYS A 141 7.05 -30.47 -6.29
CA LYS A 141 5.81 -30.46 -7.09
C LYS A 141 5.19 -29.07 -7.17
N ILE A 142 5.22 -28.29 -6.08
CA ILE A 142 4.79 -26.88 -6.12
C ILE A 142 5.71 -26.09 -7.05
N GLN A 143 7.03 -26.15 -6.83
CA GLN A 143 8.03 -25.42 -7.64
C GLN A 143 7.94 -25.76 -9.13
N SER A 144 7.68 -27.02 -9.50
CA SER A 144 7.55 -27.44 -10.90
C SER A 144 6.33 -26.86 -11.61
N LEU A 145 5.34 -26.35 -10.86
CA LEU A 145 4.16 -25.67 -11.40
C LEU A 145 4.31 -24.16 -11.42
N VAL A 146 5.38 -23.61 -10.85
CA VAL A 146 5.65 -22.18 -10.89
C VAL A 146 6.21 -21.81 -12.26
N ILE A 147 5.52 -20.91 -12.95
CA ILE A 147 5.96 -20.35 -14.23
C ILE A 147 6.78 -19.07 -13.99
N ALA A 148 6.33 -18.23 -13.06
CA ALA A 148 7.05 -17.03 -12.65
C ALA A 148 6.75 -16.67 -11.19
N VAL A 149 7.76 -16.08 -10.54
CA VAL A 149 7.69 -15.46 -9.21
C VAL A 149 8.13 -14.00 -9.37
N GLU A 150 7.39 -13.04 -8.81
CA GLU A 150 7.61 -11.59 -8.98
C GLU A 150 7.72 -11.14 -10.45
N GLY A 151 6.92 -11.74 -11.34
CA GLY A 151 6.99 -11.52 -12.78
C GLY A 151 6.56 -10.11 -13.20
N GLU A 152 7.42 -9.37 -13.90
CA GLU A 152 7.05 -8.09 -14.51
C GLU A 152 6.18 -8.33 -15.76
N LEU A 153 5.02 -7.67 -15.81
CA LEU A 153 4.13 -7.64 -16.95
C LEU A 153 4.14 -6.25 -17.58
N LYS A 154 4.30 -6.18 -18.90
CA LYS A 154 4.17 -4.94 -19.68
C LYS A 154 3.41 -5.22 -20.96
N THR A 155 2.55 -4.30 -21.36
CA THR A 155 1.97 -4.30 -22.71
C THR A 155 3.05 -4.11 -23.77
N SER A 156 2.80 -4.55 -25.00
CA SER A 156 3.74 -4.45 -26.11
C SER A 156 4.17 -3.01 -26.44
N ASP A 157 3.29 -2.04 -26.19
CA ASP A 157 3.57 -0.61 -26.35
C ASP A 157 4.17 0.05 -25.09
N GLY A 158 4.32 -0.72 -24.01
CA GLY A 158 4.92 -0.32 -22.74
C GLY A 158 4.08 0.64 -21.89
N ARG A 159 2.84 0.95 -22.26
CA ARG A 159 2.02 1.97 -21.55
C ARG A 159 1.42 1.45 -20.25
N LEU A 160 1.02 0.19 -20.24
CA LEU A 160 0.49 -0.50 -19.06
C LEU A 160 1.55 -1.45 -18.52
N MET A 161 1.68 -1.48 -17.20
CA MET A 161 2.60 -2.39 -16.51
C MET A 161 2.00 -2.99 -15.24
N GLY A 162 2.56 -4.10 -14.77
CA GLY A 162 2.19 -4.76 -13.53
C GLY A 162 3.33 -5.61 -13.00
N ARG A 163 3.23 -6.03 -11.74
CA ARG A 163 4.10 -7.07 -11.18
C ARG A 163 3.18 -8.11 -10.54
N LEU A 164 3.23 -9.31 -11.10
CA LEU A 164 2.55 -10.49 -10.56
C LEU A 164 3.31 -10.95 -9.32
N ASP A 165 2.61 -11.39 -8.29
CA ASP A 165 3.29 -12.16 -7.23
C ASP A 165 3.65 -13.54 -7.79
N LEU A 166 2.67 -14.26 -8.35
CA LEU A 166 2.86 -15.59 -8.93
C LEU A 166 2.11 -15.78 -10.25
N LEU A 167 2.76 -16.51 -11.16
CA LEU A 167 2.11 -17.19 -12.28
C LEU A 167 2.34 -18.69 -12.14
N LEU A 168 1.25 -19.45 -12.05
CA LEU A 168 1.28 -20.89 -11.82
C LEU A 168 0.62 -21.63 -12.98
N ALA A 169 1.10 -22.81 -13.29
CA ALA A 169 0.38 -23.79 -14.08
C ALA A 169 -0.81 -24.34 -13.28
N ALA A 170 -2.00 -24.34 -13.89
CA ALA A 170 -3.15 -25.07 -13.38
C ALA A 170 -3.06 -26.52 -13.85
N VAL A 171 -3.36 -27.46 -12.94
CA VAL A 171 -3.50 -28.88 -13.26
C VAL A 171 -4.94 -29.30 -13.00
N ASP A 172 -5.49 -30.14 -13.87
CA ASP A 172 -6.79 -30.78 -13.63
C ASP A 172 -6.67 -31.95 -12.62
N ASP A 173 -7.80 -32.60 -12.34
CA ASP A 173 -7.89 -33.74 -11.42
C ASP A 173 -7.05 -34.95 -11.90
N GLU A 174 -6.68 -34.99 -13.17
CA GLU A 174 -5.85 -36.01 -13.81
C GLU A 174 -4.34 -35.64 -13.78
N GLY A 175 -4.00 -34.47 -13.24
CA GLY A 175 -2.65 -33.95 -13.13
C GLY A 175 -2.10 -33.36 -14.44
N LYS A 176 -2.96 -33.14 -15.44
CA LYS A 176 -2.59 -32.56 -16.73
C LYS A 176 -2.75 -31.05 -16.70
N LEU A 177 -1.86 -30.36 -17.41
CA LEU A 177 -1.93 -28.91 -17.59
C LEU A 177 -3.27 -28.49 -18.21
N SER A 178 -4.03 -27.70 -17.48
CA SER A 178 -5.39 -27.26 -17.84
C SER A 178 -5.49 -25.76 -18.09
N GLY A 179 -4.51 -24.97 -17.62
CA GLY A 179 -4.56 -23.52 -17.67
C GLY A 179 -3.38 -22.86 -16.98
N TRP A 180 -3.48 -21.54 -16.81
CA TRP A 180 -2.62 -20.75 -15.93
C TRP A 180 -3.44 -20.06 -14.84
N VAL A 181 -2.82 -19.84 -13.69
CA VAL A 181 -3.36 -19.09 -12.57
C VAL A 181 -2.44 -17.91 -12.29
N VAL A 182 -2.98 -16.70 -12.46
CA VAL A 182 -2.39 -15.48 -11.90
C VAL A 182 -2.81 -15.42 -10.43
N ALA A 183 -1.87 -15.58 -9.52
CA ALA A 183 -2.13 -15.50 -8.08
C ALA A 183 -1.45 -14.26 -7.49
N ASP A 184 -2.23 -13.44 -6.81
CA ASP A 184 -1.77 -12.25 -6.08
C ASP A 184 -2.07 -12.46 -4.59
N PHE A 185 -1.03 -12.48 -3.76
CA PHE A 185 -1.17 -12.68 -2.33
C PHE A 185 -1.85 -11.45 -1.70
N LYS A 186 -2.74 -11.70 -0.74
CA LYS A 186 -3.45 -10.65 -0.01
C LYS A 186 -3.33 -10.88 1.49
N THR A 187 -2.69 -9.92 2.16
CA THR A 187 -2.51 -9.90 3.62
C THR A 187 -3.62 -9.13 4.37
N GLY A 188 -4.52 -8.50 3.62
CA GLY A 188 -5.63 -7.68 4.12
C GLY A 188 -6.85 -8.48 4.58
N ARG A 189 -7.97 -7.78 4.75
CA ARG A 189 -9.27 -8.40 5.07
C ARG A 189 -9.77 -9.22 3.90
N THR A 190 -10.23 -10.43 4.18
CA THR A 190 -10.90 -11.32 3.22
C THR A 190 -12.21 -10.66 2.74
N PRO A 191 -12.59 -10.82 1.46
CA PRO A 191 -13.83 -10.26 0.95
C PRO A 191 -15.07 -10.89 1.59
N GLU A 192 -16.17 -10.14 1.59
CA GLU A 192 -17.50 -10.61 1.96
C GLU A 192 -18.37 -10.62 0.70
N GLY A 193 -18.71 -11.82 0.20
CA GLY A 193 -19.54 -12.00 -1.00
C GLY A 193 -18.81 -11.81 -2.33
N ALA A 194 -18.05 -10.72 -2.51
CA ALA A 194 -17.31 -10.43 -3.74
C ALA A 194 -16.00 -9.69 -3.48
N LEU A 195 -15.03 -9.84 -4.38
CA LEU A 195 -13.81 -9.04 -4.39
C LEU A 195 -14.14 -7.54 -4.44
N LYS A 196 -13.38 -6.74 -3.71
CA LYS A 196 -13.46 -5.28 -3.85
C LYS A 196 -13.11 -4.86 -5.27
N SER A 197 -13.74 -3.78 -5.74
CA SER A 197 -13.57 -3.28 -7.11
C SER A 197 -12.09 -3.06 -7.48
N GLU A 198 -11.29 -2.51 -6.56
CA GLU A 198 -9.87 -2.24 -6.79
C GLU A 198 -9.02 -3.52 -6.91
N VAL A 199 -9.38 -4.59 -6.18
CA VAL A 199 -8.68 -5.87 -6.23
C VAL A 199 -9.09 -6.63 -7.49
N ASN A 200 -10.38 -6.66 -7.81
CA ASN A 200 -10.88 -7.27 -9.03
C ASN A 200 -10.25 -6.62 -10.27
N ARG A 201 -10.24 -5.29 -10.33
CA ARG A 201 -9.60 -4.53 -11.42
C ARG A 201 -8.11 -4.85 -11.56
N GLN A 202 -7.37 -4.94 -10.44
CA GLN A 202 -5.95 -5.30 -10.45
C GLN A 202 -5.71 -6.68 -11.05
N LEU A 203 -6.45 -7.69 -10.59
CA LEU A 203 -6.32 -9.07 -11.05
C LEU A 203 -6.69 -9.23 -12.53
N LEU A 204 -7.79 -8.59 -12.97
CA LEU A 204 -8.19 -8.59 -14.38
C LEU A 204 -7.13 -7.91 -15.26
N MET A 205 -6.55 -6.79 -14.80
CA MET A 205 -5.47 -6.11 -15.55
C MET A 205 -4.25 -7.02 -15.73
N TYR A 206 -3.85 -7.78 -14.71
CA TYR A 206 -2.77 -8.75 -14.83
C TYR A 206 -3.08 -9.87 -15.83
N ARG A 207 -4.27 -10.50 -15.69
CA ARG A 207 -4.76 -11.53 -16.61
C ARG A 207 -4.73 -11.04 -18.06
N ASP A 208 -5.23 -9.84 -18.29
CA ASP A 208 -5.43 -9.36 -19.65
C ASP A 208 -4.14 -8.89 -20.31
N ILE A 209 -3.21 -8.29 -19.56
CA ILE A 209 -1.86 -8.00 -20.09
C ILE A 209 -1.17 -9.33 -20.46
N LEU A 210 -1.28 -10.34 -19.60
CA LEU A 210 -0.71 -11.66 -19.87
C LEU A 210 -1.31 -12.29 -21.15
N LEU A 211 -2.63 -12.25 -21.31
CA LEU A 211 -3.33 -12.76 -22.50
C LEU A 211 -2.99 -11.97 -23.76
N ALA A 212 -2.93 -10.64 -23.68
CA ALA A 212 -2.57 -9.79 -24.82
C ALA A 212 -1.14 -10.07 -25.32
N ASN A 213 -0.22 -10.38 -24.40
CA ASN A 213 1.15 -10.76 -24.74
C ASN A 213 1.28 -12.20 -25.24
N ASN A 214 0.29 -13.06 -24.98
CA ASN A 214 0.33 -14.48 -25.30
C ASN A 214 -0.97 -14.92 -26.01
N PRO A 215 -1.11 -14.65 -27.33
CA PRO A 215 -2.35 -14.92 -28.07
C PRO A 215 -2.80 -16.39 -28.07
N ASN A 216 -1.87 -17.31 -27.84
CA ASN A 216 -2.11 -18.75 -27.77
C ASN A 216 -2.00 -19.30 -26.34
N ALA A 217 -2.12 -18.44 -25.32
CA ALA A 217 -2.12 -18.87 -23.93
C ALA A 217 -3.24 -19.89 -23.67
N PRO A 218 -3.02 -20.86 -22.76
CA PRO A 218 -4.12 -21.69 -22.26
C PRO A 218 -5.09 -20.82 -21.44
N PRO A 219 -6.26 -21.35 -21.03
CA PRO A 219 -7.19 -20.61 -20.18
C PRO A 219 -6.49 -20.02 -18.96
N VAL A 220 -6.73 -18.73 -18.67
CA VAL A 220 -6.11 -18.02 -17.55
C VAL A 220 -7.19 -17.58 -16.57
N ILE A 221 -7.05 -17.99 -15.31
CA ILE A 221 -7.80 -17.44 -14.19
C ILE A 221 -6.92 -16.51 -13.36
N ALA A 222 -7.52 -15.53 -12.70
CA ALA A 222 -6.81 -14.62 -11.80
C ALA A 222 -7.46 -14.61 -10.43
N GLU A 223 -6.67 -14.76 -9.38
CA GLU A 223 -7.15 -15.00 -8.02
C GLU A 223 -6.42 -14.14 -6.99
N GLY A 224 -7.19 -13.59 -6.05
CA GLY A 224 -6.68 -13.03 -4.81
C GLY A 224 -6.52 -14.12 -3.76
N TRP A 225 -5.28 -14.33 -3.30
CA TRP A 225 -4.90 -15.39 -2.37
C TRP A 225 -4.76 -14.82 -0.95
N TYR A 226 -5.81 -14.90 -0.15
CA TYR A 226 -5.89 -14.27 1.17
C TYR A 226 -5.20 -15.12 2.22
N THR A 227 -3.96 -14.77 2.55
CA THR A 227 -3.08 -15.52 3.46
C THR A 227 -3.61 -15.59 4.88
N LYS A 228 -4.36 -14.58 5.34
CA LYS A 228 -4.92 -14.56 6.69
C LYS A 228 -5.95 -15.66 6.94
N THR A 229 -6.76 -15.99 5.94
CA THR A 229 -7.83 -17.00 6.03
C THR A 229 -7.56 -18.23 5.18
N SER A 230 -6.44 -18.26 4.44
CA SER A 230 -6.12 -19.30 3.45
C SER A 230 -7.28 -19.50 2.45
N ALA A 231 -7.82 -18.40 1.92
CA ALA A 231 -8.95 -18.42 0.98
C ALA A 231 -8.55 -17.83 -0.38
N LYS A 232 -9.02 -18.45 -1.47
CA LYS A 232 -8.84 -17.98 -2.84
C LYS A 232 -10.12 -17.32 -3.33
N TRP A 233 -9.99 -16.21 -4.04
CA TRP A 233 -11.11 -15.47 -4.60
C TRP A 233 -10.81 -15.11 -6.06
N GLU A 234 -11.59 -15.69 -6.97
CA GLU A 234 -11.46 -15.46 -8.40
C GLU A 234 -11.97 -14.07 -8.80
N ALA A 235 -11.20 -13.38 -9.65
CA ALA A 235 -11.61 -12.15 -10.30
C ALA A 235 -12.57 -12.44 -11.45
N LYS A 236 -13.68 -11.71 -11.49
CA LYS A 236 -14.75 -11.88 -12.48
C LYS A 236 -14.94 -10.62 -13.30
N GLY A 237 -15.19 -10.79 -14.59
CA GLY A 237 -15.45 -9.71 -15.53
C GLY A 237 -14.70 -9.88 -16.85
N ASP A 238 -15.15 -9.10 -17.83
CA ASP A 238 -14.54 -8.99 -19.15
C ASP A 238 -13.15 -8.35 -19.08
N SER A 239 -12.51 -8.18 -20.24
CA SER A 239 -11.23 -7.51 -20.28
C SER A 239 -11.34 -6.04 -19.86
N VAL A 240 -10.36 -5.57 -19.09
CA VAL A 240 -10.24 -4.20 -18.60
C VAL A 240 -9.18 -3.38 -19.36
N LEU A 241 -8.56 -3.92 -20.42
CA LEU A 241 -7.47 -3.24 -21.13
C LEU A 241 -7.88 -1.90 -21.73
N GLU A 242 -9.04 -1.83 -22.38
CA GLU A 242 -9.55 -0.58 -22.96
C GLU A 242 -9.70 0.50 -21.88
N GLN A 243 -10.33 0.15 -20.76
CA GLN A 243 -10.49 1.04 -19.61
C GLN A 243 -9.14 1.45 -19.00
N ALA A 244 -8.17 0.53 -18.97
CA ALA A 244 -6.82 0.81 -18.49
C ALA A 244 -6.08 1.79 -19.43
N PHE A 245 -6.23 1.65 -20.74
CA PHE A 245 -5.68 2.60 -21.71
C PHE A 245 -6.37 3.96 -21.61
N ASP A 246 -7.67 4.02 -21.43
CA ASP A 246 -8.38 5.28 -21.18
C ASP A 246 -7.88 5.98 -19.92
N ALA A 247 -7.67 5.23 -18.84
CA ALA A 247 -7.07 5.74 -17.62
C ALA A 247 -5.62 6.21 -17.87
N TRP A 248 -4.85 5.50 -18.67
CA TRP A 248 -3.49 5.92 -19.06
C TRP A 248 -3.50 7.28 -19.79
N HIS A 249 -4.45 7.51 -20.71
CA HIS A 249 -4.61 8.80 -21.38
C HIS A 249 -5.02 9.92 -20.43
N LYS A 250 -5.86 9.63 -19.42
CA LYS A 250 -6.31 10.63 -18.42
C LYS A 250 -5.25 10.92 -17.34
N THR A 251 -4.27 10.04 -17.18
CA THR A 251 -3.27 10.11 -16.10
C THR A 251 -1.91 10.63 -16.56
N GLN A 252 -1.85 11.24 -17.75
CA GLN A 252 -0.61 11.82 -18.28
C GLN A 252 0.00 12.82 -17.27
N PRO A 253 1.34 12.85 -17.17
CA PRO A 253 2.02 13.82 -16.32
C PRO A 253 1.59 15.25 -16.66
N THR A 254 1.23 16.01 -15.63
CA THR A 254 0.82 17.41 -15.76
C THR A 254 1.31 18.19 -14.54
N PRO A 255 1.80 19.43 -14.72
CA PRO A 255 2.17 20.29 -13.60
C PRO A 255 0.93 20.83 -12.88
N LEU A 256 -0.26 20.77 -13.49
CA LEU A 256 -1.48 21.26 -12.88
C LEU A 256 -2.15 20.19 -12.01
N PRO A 257 -2.59 20.54 -10.80
CA PRO A 257 -3.53 19.76 -10.01
C PRO A 257 -4.67 19.15 -10.83
N MET A 258 -4.82 17.83 -10.77
CA MET A 258 -6.01 17.17 -11.31
C MET A 258 -7.23 17.45 -10.44
N ALA A 259 -8.41 17.57 -11.05
CA ALA A 259 -9.67 17.80 -10.36
C ALA A 259 -9.91 16.75 -9.25
N PRO A 260 -10.32 17.16 -8.05
CA PRO A 260 -10.61 16.23 -6.96
C PRO A 260 -11.93 15.49 -7.21
N GLN A 261 -12.00 14.24 -6.77
CA GLN A 261 -13.27 13.56 -6.56
C GLN A 261 -13.59 13.68 -5.06
N ILE A 262 -14.47 14.62 -4.70
CA ILE A 262 -14.82 14.93 -3.31
C ILE A 262 -15.98 14.04 -2.86
N GLY A 263 -15.87 13.43 -1.67
CA GLY A 263 -16.94 12.60 -1.12
C GLY A 263 -16.50 11.76 0.07
N GLU A 264 -17.43 10.96 0.60
CA GLU A 264 -17.20 10.09 1.76
C GLU A 264 -16.10 9.05 1.49
N GLU A 265 -16.13 8.40 0.31
CA GLU A 265 -15.15 7.37 -0.05
C GLU A 265 -13.74 7.92 -0.33
N SER A 266 -13.59 9.24 -0.53
CA SER A 266 -12.31 9.89 -0.82
C SER A 266 -11.83 10.79 0.33
N CYS A 267 -12.52 11.91 0.57
CA CYS A 267 -12.20 12.87 1.63
C CYS A 267 -12.61 12.35 3.02
N GLY A 268 -13.67 11.55 3.09
CA GLY A 268 -14.08 10.82 4.30
C GLY A 268 -13.15 9.65 4.62
N GLY A 269 -12.59 9.03 3.58
CA GLY A 269 -11.72 7.86 3.64
C GLY A 269 -10.25 8.13 3.98
N PHE A 270 -9.44 7.11 3.69
CA PHE A 270 -7.98 7.13 3.89
C PHE A 270 -7.28 7.81 2.70
N CYS A 271 -6.50 8.85 2.98
CA CYS A 271 -5.66 9.52 1.99
C CYS A 271 -4.37 10.00 2.66
N ASP A 272 -3.22 9.57 2.15
CA ASP A 272 -1.92 9.95 2.71
C ASP A 272 -1.57 11.43 2.47
N TRP A 273 -2.23 12.10 1.53
CA TRP A 273 -1.83 13.45 1.08
C TRP A 273 -2.71 14.57 1.63
N LYS A 274 -3.43 14.33 2.73
CA LYS A 274 -4.30 15.34 3.34
C LYS A 274 -3.56 16.66 3.64
N ALA A 275 -2.35 16.62 4.18
CA ALA A 275 -1.56 17.82 4.49
C ALA A 275 -1.31 18.77 3.29
N TRP A 276 -1.48 18.30 2.05
CA TRP A 276 -1.28 19.07 0.82
C TRP A 276 -2.54 19.27 -0.02
N CYS A 277 -3.70 18.87 0.48
CA CYS A 277 -4.96 18.92 -0.27
C CYS A 277 -5.97 19.83 0.44
N PRO A 278 -6.35 20.99 -0.12
CA PRO A 278 -7.33 21.86 0.53
C PRO A 278 -8.75 21.27 0.52
N HIS A 279 -9.07 20.45 -0.49
CA HIS A 279 -10.42 19.94 -0.75
C HIS A 279 -10.98 19.03 0.34
N TRP A 280 -10.16 18.15 0.92
CA TRP A 280 -10.67 17.32 2.04
C TRP A 280 -11.00 18.18 3.26
N TRP A 281 -10.20 19.22 3.51
CA TRP A 281 -10.36 20.06 4.69
C TRP A 281 -11.62 20.91 4.56
N LYS A 282 -11.83 21.50 3.37
CA LYS A 282 -13.06 22.20 3.02
C LYS A 282 -14.29 21.30 3.10
N TRP A 283 -14.24 20.10 2.51
CA TRP A 283 -15.34 19.15 2.56
C TRP A 283 -15.71 18.73 4.01
N ARG A 284 -14.71 18.48 4.87
CA ARG A 284 -14.93 18.19 6.30
C ARG A 284 -15.57 19.36 7.05
N SER A 285 -15.21 20.58 6.69
CA SER A 285 -15.82 21.79 7.25
C SER A 285 -17.29 21.91 6.81
N ASP A 286 -17.55 21.80 5.51
CA ASP A 286 -18.88 21.98 4.92
C ASP A 286 -19.89 20.92 5.36
N ASN A 287 -19.45 19.67 5.53
CA ASN A 287 -20.31 18.60 6.04
C ASN A 287 -20.36 18.54 7.58
N GLY A 288 -19.71 19.48 8.27
CA GLY A 288 -19.70 19.57 9.72
C GLY A 288 -19.05 18.37 10.42
N THR A 289 -18.10 17.69 9.80
CA THR A 289 -17.35 16.57 10.41
C THR A 289 -15.92 16.94 10.82
N LEU A 290 -15.51 18.18 10.59
CA LEU A 290 -14.20 18.69 11.02
C LEU A 290 -14.03 18.58 12.54
N HIS A 291 -12.88 18.08 12.99
CA HIS A 291 -12.52 17.89 14.41
C HIS A 291 -13.44 16.95 15.21
N LYS A 292 -14.27 16.13 14.54
CA LYS A 292 -15.22 15.21 15.19
C LYS A 292 -14.76 13.75 15.17
N GLY A 293 -15.32 12.96 16.09
CA GLY A 293 -15.07 11.53 16.24
C GLY A 293 -13.89 11.23 17.16
N ASP A 294 -13.73 9.95 17.51
CA ASP A 294 -12.71 9.49 18.47
C ASP A 294 -11.28 9.69 17.97
N PHE A 295 -11.14 9.65 16.65
CA PHE A 295 -9.93 9.98 15.92
C PHE A 295 -10.25 11.06 14.89
N ALA A 296 -9.48 12.14 14.88
CA ALA A 296 -9.67 13.25 13.96
C ALA A 296 -8.36 13.63 13.26
N ASP A 297 -8.51 14.10 12.02
CA ASP A 297 -7.47 14.85 11.31
C ASP A 297 -7.76 16.35 11.52
N ALA A 298 -6.73 17.16 11.78
CA ALA A 298 -6.90 18.59 12.04
C ALA A 298 -5.73 19.40 11.48
N VAL A 299 -6.01 20.67 11.20
CA VAL A 299 -5.00 21.72 10.99
C VAL A 299 -5.02 22.59 12.23
N ILE A 300 -3.85 22.84 12.82
CA ILE A 300 -3.70 23.52 14.10
C ILE A 300 -2.64 24.62 14.04
N LEU A 301 -2.77 25.60 14.93
CA LEU A 301 -1.67 26.47 15.34
C LEU A 301 -1.11 25.96 16.67
N LEU A 302 0.21 25.85 16.75
CA LEU A 302 0.90 25.52 17.99
C LEU A 302 1.21 26.81 18.75
N HIS A 303 0.66 26.97 19.96
CA HIS A 303 0.90 28.17 20.79
C HIS A 303 2.06 27.96 21.74
N ASP A 304 2.02 26.86 22.50
CA ASP A 304 3.04 26.50 23.47
C ASP A 304 3.32 25.00 23.40
N ILE A 305 4.57 24.61 23.61
CA ILE A 305 5.01 23.22 23.73
C ILE A 305 6.13 23.12 24.76
N ASP A 306 5.97 22.21 25.71
CA ASP A 306 7.07 21.67 26.48
C ASP A 306 7.62 20.45 25.74
N LEU A 307 8.82 20.55 25.17
CA LEU A 307 9.43 19.50 24.37
C LEU A 307 9.96 18.31 25.19
N GLU A 308 10.12 18.46 26.50
CA GLU A 308 10.51 17.36 27.39
C GLU A 308 9.30 16.50 27.71
N SER A 309 8.21 17.11 28.18
CA SER A 309 7.01 16.35 28.50
C SER A 309 6.17 16.04 27.26
N GLY A 310 6.16 16.90 26.25
CA GLY A 310 5.26 16.85 25.10
C GLY A 310 3.89 17.49 25.36
N ALA A 311 3.70 18.19 26.49
CA ALA A 311 2.47 18.91 26.78
C ALA A 311 2.40 20.21 25.95
N ALA A 312 1.26 20.45 25.30
CA ALA A 312 1.09 21.56 24.37
C ALA A 312 -0.25 22.27 24.52
N ALA A 313 -0.28 23.54 24.11
CA ALA A 313 -1.50 24.28 23.80
C ALA A 313 -1.62 24.43 22.28
N ILE A 314 -2.71 23.93 21.72
CA ILE A 314 -3.00 24.02 20.28
C ILE A 314 -4.28 24.81 20.06
N GLU A 315 -4.39 25.50 18.93
CA GLU A 315 -5.61 26.12 18.46
C GLU A 315 -6.09 25.44 17.18
N LEU A 316 -7.34 25.00 17.19
CA LEU A 316 -7.96 24.37 16.02
C LEU A 316 -8.20 25.42 14.94
N CYS A 317 -8.01 25.03 13.69
CA CYS A 317 -8.24 25.92 12.56
C CYS A 317 -9.38 25.42 11.67
N GLU A 318 -9.88 26.35 10.85
CA GLU A 318 -10.88 26.14 9.82
C GLU A 318 -10.38 26.67 8.47
N PRO A 319 -10.87 26.11 7.34
CA PRO A 319 -10.53 26.65 6.03
C PRO A 319 -11.18 28.02 5.84
N LEU A 320 -10.35 29.03 5.54
CA LEU A 320 -10.84 30.36 5.17
C LEU A 320 -11.54 30.35 3.80
N ASP A 321 -11.01 29.55 2.88
CA ASP A 321 -11.49 29.39 1.51
C ASP A 321 -11.01 28.06 0.90
N GLU A 322 -11.29 27.86 -0.40
CA GLU A 322 -10.96 26.65 -1.16
C GLU A 322 -9.46 26.46 -1.44
N SER A 323 -8.61 27.47 -1.19
CA SER A 323 -7.16 27.37 -1.42
C SER A 323 -6.43 26.65 -0.28
N GLY A 324 -7.10 26.44 0.86
CA GLY A 324 -6.49 25.88 2.07
C GLY A 324 -5.84 26.92 2.96
N ARG A 325 -6.11 28.22 2.75
CA ARG A 325 -5.74 29.25 3.72
C ARG A 325 -6.41 28.99 5.07
N VAL A 326 -5.67 29.30 6.13
CA VAL A 326 -6.02 28.93 7.49
C VAL A 326 -6.68 30.09 8.21
N MET A 327 -7.82 29.83 8.85
CA MET A 327 -8.50 30.73 9.77
C MET A 327 -8.46 30.12 11.19
N PRO A 328 -7.87 30.80 12.19
CA PRO A 328 -7.92 30.35 13.57
C PRO A 328 -9.35 30.38 14.09
N SER A 329 -9.80 29.31 14.75
CA SER A 329 -11.18 29.21 15.26
C SER A 329 -11.39 29.90 16.61
N GLY A 330 -10.32 30.30 17.31
CA GLY A 330 -10.36 30.72 18.71
C GLY A 330 -10.51 29.55 19.70
N ILE A 331 -10.71 28.32 19.23
CA ILE A 331 -10.86 27.13 20.07
C ILE A 331 -9.48 26.59 20.43
N ARG A 332 -9.09 26.79 21.69
CA ARG A 332 -7.84 26.26 22.25
C ARG A 332 -8.05 24.96 23.00
N ASN A 333 -7.20 23.98 22.71
CA ASN A 333 -7.23 22.66 23.33
C ASN A 333 -5.86 22.35 23.96
N SER A 334 -5.90 21.66 25.10
CA SER A 334 -4.72 20.97 25.61
C SER A 334 -4.40 19.78 24.72
N ALA A 335 -3.12 19.58 24.42
CA ALA A 335 -2.63 18.45 23.64
C ALA A 335 -1.43 17.78 24.30
N LYS A 336 -1.21 16.51 23.96
CA LYS A 336 -0.07 15.72 24.37
C LYS A 336 0.53 15.04 23.15
N PHE A 337 1.76 15.41 22.82
CA PHE A 337 2.57 14.74 21.82
C PHE A 337 3.42 13.65 22.50
N ASP A 338 3.40 12.42 21.98
CA ASP A 338 4.11 11.28 22.55
C ASP A 338 4.74 10.35 21.50
N GLY A 339 5.91 9.79 21.85
CA GLY A 339 6.71 8.93 20.98
C GLY A 339 6.97 9.57 19.62
N ARG A 340 6.73 8.82 18.54
CA ARG A 340 6.97 9.30 17.17
C ARG A 340 6.22 10.59 16.81
N GLY A 341 5.06 10.85 17.43
CA GLY A 341 4.33 12.11 17.23
C GLY A 341 5.10 13.33 17.76
N LEU A 342 5.75 13.19 18.91
CA LEU A 342 6.63 14.24 19.48
C LEU A 342 7.93 14.37 18.68
N ASP A 343 8.51 13.25 18.26
CA ASP A 343 9.73 13.26 17.43
C ASP A 343 9.49 13.97 16.10
N ALA A 344 8.35 13.70 15.45
CA ALA A 344 7.97 14.35 14.19
C ALA A 344 7.70 15.85 14.38
N LEU A 345 7.15 16.24 15.53
CA LEU A 345 6.99 17.66 15.86
C LEU A 345 8.36 18.33 16.05
N LYS A 346 9.29 17.70 16.76
CA LYS A 346 10.66 18.22 16.94
C LYS A 346 11.37 18.40 15.61
N GLU A 347 11.36 17.37 14.77
CA GLU A 347 11.91 17.41 13.40
C GLU A 347 11.31 18.58 12.60
N LEU A 348 10.00 18.80 12.69
CA LEU A 348 9.34 19.91 12.01
C LEU A 348 9.80 21.28 12.55
N LEU A 349 9.87 21.45 13.86
CA LEU A 349 10.30 22.70 14.49
C LEU A 349 11.79 23.00 14.21
N ASP A 350 12.63 21.97 14.15
CA ASP A 350 14.05 22.08 13.81
C ASP A 350 14.28 22.59 12.38
N THR A 351 13.30 22.44 11.48
CA THR A 351 13.34 23.07 10.14
C THR A 351 13.07 24.57 10.16
N GLY A 352 12.71 25.14 11.31
CA GLY A 352 12.30 26.53 11.47
C GLY A 352 10.83 26.80 11.11
N HIS A 353 10.00 25.76 10.95
CA HIS A 353 8.58 25.92 10.62
C HIS A 353 7.82 26.69 11.70
N GLN A 354 7.13 27.76 11.31
CA GLN A 354 6.30 28.61 12.19
C GLN A 354 4.81 28.63 11.78
N GLY A 355 4.45 27.90 10.73
CA GLY A 355 3.12 27.93 10.14
C GLY A 355 2.14 26.91 10.75
N PRO A 356 0.93 26.83 10.20
CA PRO A 356 -0.04 25.81 10.58
C PRO A 356 0.50 24.39 10.39
N ILE A 357 0.07 23.47 11.25
CA ILE A 357 0.53 22.08 11.29
C ILE A 357 -0.67 21.17 11.03
N PHE A 358 -0.51 20.21 10.12
CA PHE A 358 -1.43 19.10 9.97
C PHE A 358 -1.11 18.02 11.00
N ILE A 359 -2.10 17.64 11.79
CA ILE A 359 -2.05 16.49 12.69
C ILE A 359 -3.08 15.45 12.24
N GLY A 360 -2.62 14.23 11.95
CA GLY A 360 -3.46 13.15 11.41
C GLY A 360 -3.73 12.04 12.41
N SER A 361 -4.95 11.51 12.43
CA SER A 361 -5.39 10.39 13.28
C SER A 361 -5.20 10.63 14.79
N VAL A 362 -5.46 11.86 15.22
CA VAL A 362 -5.31 12.30 16.61
C VAL A 362 -6.43 11.74 17.45
N MET A 363 -6.10 11.16 18.61
CA MET A 363 -7.12 10.70 19.56
C MET A 363 -7.69 11.92 20.28
N THR A 364 -8.98 12.19 20.08
CA THR A 364 -9.67 13.36 20.64
C THR A 364 -10.36 13.04 21.97
N GLN A 365 -10.57 11.75 22.26
CA GLN A 365 -11.17 11.30 23.51
C GLN A 365 -10.22 11.54 24.69
N GLY A 366 -10.62 12.42 25.60
CA GLY A 366 -9.93 12.66 26.85
C GLY A 366 -9.87 14.14 27.23
N ARG A 367 -9.12 14.44 28.30
CA ARG A 367 -8.90 15.82 28.75
C ARG A 367 -7.96 16.61 27.84
N ALA A 368 -7.12 15.92 27.08
CA ALA A 368 -6.20 16.49 26.12
C ALA A 368 -6.19 15.63 24.85
N TRP A 369 -6.04 16.28 23.69
CA TRP A 369 -5.85 15.58 22.42
C TRP A 369 -4.52 14.85 22.41
N ARG A 370 -4.51 13.57 22.01
CA ARG A 370 -3.30 12.74 22.04
C ARG A 370 -2.75 12.50 20.64
N ILE A 371 -1.54 13.04 20.41
CA ILE A 371 -0.78 12.92 19.17
C ILE A 371 0.34 11.89 19.41
N GLY A 372 -0.04 10.62 19.31
CA GLY A 372 0.83 9.50 19.63
C GLY A 372 1.64 8.96 18.47
N HIS A 373 2.25 7.81 18.71
CA HIS A 373 3.20 7.17 17.80
C HIS A 373 2.61 6.67 16.46
N TRP A 374 1.30 6.84 16.23
CA TRP A 374 0.60 6.49 14.99
C TRP A 374 0.18 7.72 14.18
N CYS A 375 0.22 8.90 14.82
CA CYS A 375 -0.24 10.14 14.24
C CYS A 375 0.75 10.66 13.21
N ASP A 376 0.24 11.43 12.26
CA ASP A 376 1.07 12.28 11.41
C ASP A 376 1.20 13.65 12.04
N VAL A 377 2.40 14.24 11.93
CA VAL A 377 2.67 15.65 12.23
C VAL A 377 3.45 16.19 11.05
N LEU A 378 2.82 17.08 10.27
CA LEU A 378 3.35 17.57 9.00
C LEU A 378 3.09 19.07 8.88
N PRO A 379 3.90 19.83 8.12
CA PRO A 379 3.53 21.19 7.76
C PRO A 379 2.21 21.14 6.96
N TRP A 380 1.27 22.02 7.30
CA TRP A 380 0.13 22.26 6.42
C TRP A 380 0.62 23.07 5.22
N ASN A 381 0.67 22.44 4.05
CA ASN A 381 1.20 23.05 2.83
C ASN A 381 0.30 22.71 1.63
N PRO A 382 -0.95 23.22 1.61
CA PRO A 382 -1.91 22.90 0.58
C PRO A 382 -1.41 23.32 -0.80
N MET A 383 -1.63 22.48 -1.79
CA MET A 383 -1.36 22.78 -3.18
C MET A 383 -2.69 23.21 -3.82
N PRO A 384 -2.92 24.52 -4.06
CA PRO A 384 -4.19 25.01 -4.60
C PRO A 384 -4.34 24.65 -6.07
N ASP A 385 -5.58 24.62 -6.55
CA ASP A 385 -5.86 24.42 -7.96
C ASP A 385 -5.41 25.63 -8.81
N GLY A 386 -5.21 25.42 -10.11
CA GLY A 386 -4.82 26.48 -11.04
C GLY A 386 -3.37 26.97 -10.91
N VAL A 387 -2.59 26.44 -9.95
CA VAL A 387 -1.17 26.73 -9.79
C VAL A 387 -0.35 25.55 -10.29
N GLU A 388 0.55 25.81 -11.24
CA GLU A 388 1.49 24.80 -11.71
C GLU A 388 2.50 24.42 -10.63
N HIS A 389 2.76 23.13 -10.51
CA HIS A 389 3.82 22.59 -9.68
C HIS A 389 4.86 21.90 -10.55
N HIS A 390 6.07 22.45 -10.53
CA HIS A 390 7.24 21.89 -11.18
C HIS A 390 8.13 21.31 -10.09
N ARG A 391 8.47 20.03 -10.22
CA ARG A 391 9.47 19.41 -9.35
C ARG A 391 10.84 20.00 -9.66
N GLU A 392 11.52 20.47 -8.64
CA GLU A 392 12.97 20.64 -8.71
C GLU A 392 13.60 19.24 -8.69
N TYR A 393 14.35 18.90 -9.75
CA TYR A 393 15.01 17.60 -9.91
C TYR A 393 16.45 17.64 -9.39
#